data_AF-A0A814M749-F1
#
_entry.id   AF-A0A814M749-F1
#
_cell.length_a   1.000
_cell.length_b   1.000
_cell.length_c   1.000
_cell.angle_alpha   90.00
_cell.angle_beta   90.00
_cell.angle_gamma   90.00
#
_symmetry.space_group_name_H-M   'P 1'
#
loop_
_entity.id
_entity.type
_entity.pdbx_description
1 polymer ?
#
loop_
_entity_poly.entity_id
_entity_poly.type
_entity_poly.pdbx_seq_one_letter_code
_entity_poly.pdbx_strand_id
1 'polypeptide(L)'
;MMTCTSGTIESLCESIVTRQSTEDSDLCTYSMQNRPPIWNELSHVYQLDFGGRVTLESAKNFQIELKGKQVMQFGRIENHMYTLDFEWPFSCVTAFAVALANVTQRLK
;
A
#
# COMPACT_ATOMS: atom_id res chain seq x y z
N MET A 1 -7.18 -8.42 -18.73
CA MET A 1 -7.70 -7.04 -18.73
C MET A 1 -8.13 -6.70 -17.32
N MET A 2 -7.19 -6.25 -16.46
CA MET A 2 -7.51 -5.92 -15.07
C MET A 2 -7.23 -4.45 -14.82
N THR A 3 -8.31 -3.75 -14.48
CA THR A 3 -8.31 -2.40 -13.95
C THR A 3 -7.86 -2.46 -12.50
N CYS A 4 -6.70 -1.87 -12.20
CA CYS A 4 -6.35 -1.51 -10.84
C CYS A 4 -7.33 -0.42 -10.42
N THR A 5 -8.37 -0.76 -9.64
CA THR A 5 -9.32 0.23 -9.14
C THR A 5 -8.58 1.13 -8.16
N SER A 6 -8.26 2.33 -8.63
CA SER A 6 -7.64 3.45 -7.91
C SER A 6 -8.37 3.89 -6.62
N GLY A 7 -9.52 3.29 -6.28
CA GLY A 7 -10.43 3.82 -5.26
C GLY A 7 -10.15 3.44 -3.81
N THR A 8 -9.24 2.50 -3.52
CA THR A 8 -9.19 1.92 -2.15
C THR A 8 -8.13 2.55 -1.24
N ILE A 9 -7.07 3.14 -1.79
CA ILE A 9 -5.95 3.64 -0.96
C ILE A 9 -6.12 5.12 -0.55
N GLU A 10 -6.94 5.91 -1.25
CA GLU A 10 -7.29 7.27 -0.76
C GLU A 10 -7.91 7.22 0.65
N SER A 11 -8.75 6.23 0.93
CA SER A 11 -9.36 6.03 2.26
C SER A 11 -8.37 5.61 3.36
N LEU A 12 -7.26 4.95 3.00
CA LEU A 12 -6.22 4.51 3.94
C LEU A 12 -5.29 5.66 4.34
N CYS A 13 -5.01 6.57 3.40
CA CYS A 13 -4.31 7.82 3.70
C CYS A 13 -5.10 8.67 4.71
N GLU A 14 -6.43 8.70 4.65
CA GLU A 14 -7.26 9.44 5.62
C GLU A 14 -7.28 8.80 7.02
N SER A 15 -7.15 7.47 7.14
CA SER A 15 -7.34 6.77 8.41
C SER A 15 -6.07 6.61 9.27
N ILE A 16 -4.88 6.85 8.72
CA ILE A 16 -3.62 6.95 9.49
C ILE A 16 -3.31 8.41 9.87
N VAL A 17 -4.11 9.38 9.41
CA VAL A 17 -4.07 10.75 9.95
C VAL A 17 -4.67 10.70 11.36
N THR A 18 -3.81 10.43 12.33
CA THR A 18 -4.11 10.67 13.73
C THR A 18 -4.31 12.18 13.88
N ARG A 19 -5.57 12.58 14.07
CA ARG A 19 -6.06 13.86 14.59
C ARG A 19 -5.02 14.99 14.61
N GLN A 20 -5.20 16.01 13.76
CA GLN A 20 -4.69 17.34 14.05
C GLN A 20 -5.83 18.35 14.08
N SER A 21 -6.42 18.45 15.26
CA SER A 21 -7.13 19.65 15.69
C SER A 21 -6.57 20.04 17.06
N THR A 22 -5.32 20.49 17.10
CA THR A 22 -4.78 21.37 18.15
C THR A 22 -3.38 21.81 17.72
N GLU A 23 -3.19 23.12 17.73
CA GLU A 23 -1.92 23.82 17.57
C GLU A 23 -0.92 23.32 18.61
N ASP A 24 -0.08 22.35 18.26
CA ASP A 24 1.12 22.05 19.05
C ASP A 24 2.26 21.63 18.14
N SER A 25 3.43 22.13 18.49
CA SER A 25 4.61 22.22 17.64
C SER A 25 5.34 20.86 17.63
N ASP A 26 5.92 20.49 16.48
CA ASP A 26 6.88 19.38 16.30
C ASP A 26 6.37 17.92 16.14
N LEU A 27 5.17 17.71 15.60
CA LEU A 27 4.82 16.40 15.01
C LEU A 27 5.29 16.31 13.55
N CYS A 28 6.34 15.53 13.28
CA CYS A 28 6.77 15.19 11.93
C CYS A 28 5.74 14.30 11.23
N THR A 29 4.82 14.92 10.49
CA THR A 29 3.87 14.21 9.62
C THR A 29 4.56 13.76 8.34
N TYR A 30 4.48 12.48 8.02
CA TYR A 30 4.95 11.92 6.76
C TYR A 30 3.78 11.73 5.79
N SER A 31 3.80 12.41 4.65
CA SER A 31 2.87 12.16 3.55
C SER A 31 3.38 10.99 2.71
N MET A 32 2.56 9.93 2.61
CA MET A 32 2.86 8.70 1.90
C MET A 32 1.71 8.37 0.96
N GLN A 33 2.03 7.80 -0.20
CA GLN A 33 1.05 7.56 -1.26
C GLN A 33 1.25 6.20 -1.92
N ASN A 34 0.18 5.66 -2.49
CA ASN A 34 0.26 4.44 -3.29
C ASN A 34 0.99 4.70 -4.60
N ARG A 35 1.90 3.79 -4.95
CA ARG A 35 2.55 3.79 -6.26
C ARG A 35 1.54 3.41 -7.35
N PRO A 36 1.36 4.24 -8.39
CA PRO A 36 0.51 3.87 -9.52
C PRO A 36 1.15 2.71 -10.31
N PRO A 37 0.33 1.76 -10.80
CA PRO A 37 0.86 0.68 -11.63
C PRO A 37 1.36 1.21 -12.98
N ILE A 38 2.39 0.56 -13.51
CA ILE A 38 3.01 0.93 -14.78
C ILE A 38 2.41 0.06 -15.89
N TRP A 39 2.09 0.68 -17.01
CA TRP A 39 1.67 -0.05 -18.20
C TRP A 39 2.85 -0.86 -18.77
N ASN A 40 2.69 -2.17 -18.88
CA ASN A 40 3.65 -3.01 -19.58
C ASN A 40 3.15 -3.27 -21.01
N GLU A 41 3.90 -2.77 -22.00
CA GLU A 41 3.58 -2.91 -23.41
C GLU A 41 3.63 -4.36 -23.91
N LEU A 42 4.50 -5.20 -23.35
CA LEU A 42 4.67 -6.59 -23.79
C LEU A 42 3.54 -7.49 -23.31
N SER A 43 3.08 -7.30 -22.07
CA SER A 43 1.98 -8.09 -21.49
C SER A 43 0.60 -7.44 -21.68
N HIS A 44 0.54 -6.17 -22.12
CA HIS A 44 -0.67 -5.36 -22.23
C HIS A 44 -1.48 -5.29 -20.91
N VAL A 45 -0.76 -5.18 -19.78
CA VAL A 45 -1.35 -5.14 -18.43
C VAL A 45 -0.67 -4.06 -17.59
N TYR A 46 -1.45 -3.42 -16.72
CA TYR A 46 -0.94 -2.56 -15.66
C TYR A 46 -0.36 -3.41 -14.53
N GLN A 47 0.93 -3.25 -14.26
CA GLN A 47 1.64 -4.06 -13.28
C GLN A 47 2.50 -3.19 -12.35
N LEU A 48 2.70 -3.72 -11.14
CA LEU A 48 3.68 -3.24 -10.17
C LEU A 48 4.76 -4.31 -10.01
N ASP A 49 6.01 -3.89 -9.89
CA ASP A 49 7.12 -4.80 -9.71
C ASP A 49 7.34 -5.07 -8.21
N PHE A 50 6.96 -6.28 -7.77
CA PHE A 50 7.15 -6.74 -6.40
C PHE A 50 8.45 -7.55 -6.23
N GLY A 51 9.35 -7.57 -7.22
CA GLY A 51 10.63 -8.28 -7.14
C GLY A 51 10.50 -9.78 -6.87
N GLY A 52 9.42 -10.40 -7.34
CA GLY A 52 9.10 -11.81 -7.09
C GLY A 52 8.54 -12.12 -5.70
N ARG A 53 8.29 -11.12 -4.85
CA ARG A 53 7.69 -11.31 -3.52
C ARG A 53 6.18 -11.55 -3.54
N VAL A 54 5.51 -11.13 -4.61
CA VAL A 54 4.06 -11.29 -4.82
C VAL A 54 3.87 -12.17 -6.04
N THR A 55 3.19 -13.30 -5.85
CA THR A 55 3.02 -14.34 -6.87
C THR A 55 1.57 -14.46 -7.36
N LEU A 56 0.60 -13.94 -6.60
CA LEU A 56 -0.81 -13.94 -6.98
C LEU A 56 -1.33 -12.54 -7.26
N GLU A 57 -2.05 -12.41 -8.38
CA GLU A 57 -2.76 -11.20 -8.76
C GLU A 57 -3.89 -10.91 -7.75
N SER A 58 -3.93 -9.69 -7.23
CA SER A 58 -4.99 -9.22 -6.35
C SER A 58 -5.09 -7.71 -6.37
N ALA A 59 -6.31 -7.19 -6.32
CA ALA A 59 -6.56 -5.76 -6.08
C ALA A 59 -6.13 -5.30 -4.66
N LYS A 60 -5.67 -6.23 -3.81
CA LYS A 60 -5.09 -5.97 -2.49
C LYS A 60 -3.58 -5.76 -2.51
N ASN A 61 -2.93 -5.97 -3.66
CA ASN A 61 -1.48 -5.79 -3.77
C ASN A 61 -1.18 -4.29 -3.94
N PHE A 62 -0.34 -3.73 -3.07
CA PHE A 62 -0.01 -2.32 -3.10
C PHE A 62 1.44 -2.05 -2.72
N GLN A 63 1.95 -0.90 -3.16
CA GLN A 63 3.26 -0.36 -2.77
C GLN A 63 3.07 1.07 -2.29
N ILE A 64 3.63 1.40 -1.13
CA ILE A 64 3.61 2.76 -0.59
C ILE A 64 4.97 3.40 -0.79
N GLU A 65 4.94 4.64 -1.28
CA GLU A 65 6.12 5.47 -1.47
C GLU A 65 6.11 6.67 -0.52
N LEU A 66 7.30 6.97 0.00
CA LEU A 66 7.62 8.19 0.72
C LEU A 66 8.69 8.93 -0.07
N LYS A 67 8.39 10.14 -0.55
CA LYS A 67 9.33 10.97 -1.33
C LYS A 67 9.95 10.22 -2.52
N GLY A 68 9.17 9.36 -3.19
CA GLY A 68 9.59 8.57 -4.36
C GLY A 68 10.42 7.32 -4.03
N LYS A 69 10.62 7.00 -2.76
CA LYS A 69 11.21 5.73 -2.32
C LYS A 69 10.10 4.79 -1.84
N GLN A 70 10.08 3.56 -2.35
CA GLN A 70 9.23 2.50 -1.82
C GLN A 70 9.62 2.19 -0.38
N VAL A 71 8.67 2.36 0.54
CA VAL A 71 8.87 2.14 1.99
C VAL A 71 8.03 0.99 2.53
N MET A 72 7.03 0.51 1.79
CA MET A 72 6.23 -0.64 2.18
C MET A 72 5.69 -1.33 0.93
N GLN A 73 5.67 -2.65 0.94
CA GLN A 73 4.93 -3.46 -0.04
C GLN A 73 4.14 -4.55 0.67
N PHE A 74 2.93 -4.75 0.18
CA PHE A 74 2.05 -5.79 0.66
C PHE A 74 1.43 -6.50 -0.54
N GLY A 75 1.34 -7.82 -0.45
CA GLY A 75 0.66 -8.58 -1.47
C GLY A 75 0.50 -10.04 -1.13
N ARG A 76 -0.30 -10.73 -1.94
CA ARG A 76 -0.67 -12.13 -1.71
C ARG A 76 0.34 -13.07 -2.37
N ILE A 77 0.78 -14.08 -1.63
CA ILE A 77 1.63 -15.15 -2.16
C ILE A 77 0.81 -16.42 -2.44
N GLU A 78 -0.10 -16.77 -1.54
CA GLU A 78 -0.91 -17.98 -1.66
C GLU A 78 -2.29 -17.79 -1.02
N ASN A 79 -3.07 -18.85 -0.87
CA ASN A 79 -4.35 -18.78 -0.20
C ASN A 79 -4.16 -18.46 1.29
N HIS A 80 -4.70 -17.33 1.75
CA HIS A 80 -4.53 -16.82 3.11
C HIS A 80 -3.08 -16.49 3.53
N MET A 81 -2.14 -16.43 2.58
CA MET A 81 -0.74 -16.09 2.84
C MET A 81 -0.36 -14.80 2.13
N TYR A 82 0.25 -13.88 2.88
CA TYR A 82 0.61 -12.55 2.43
C TYR A 82 2.05 -12.22 2.81
N THR A 83 2.72 -11.44 1.96
CA THR A 83 4.00 -10.80 2.30
C THR A 83 3.74 -9.38 2.75
N LEU A 84 4.50 -8.95 3.75
CA LEU A 84 4.52 -7.58 4.23
C LEU A 84 5.97 -7.19 4.45
N ASP A 85 6.52 -6.40 3.54
CA ASP A 85 7.84 -5.83 3.69
C ASP A 85 7.67 -4.32 3.96
N PHE A 86 8.34 -3.81 4.98
CA PHE A 86 8.31 -2.40 5.34
C PHE A 86 9.71 -1.93 5.73
N GLU A 87 9.94 -0.65 5.51
CA GLU A 87 11.17 0.05 5.87
C GLU A 87 10.81 1.24 6.77
N TRP A 88 11.83 1.85 7.37
CA TRP A 88 11.69 3.14 8.03
C TRP A 88 10.95 4.12 7.10
N PRO A 89 9.92 4.85 7.57
CA PRO A 89 9.58 5.18 8.97
C PRO A 89 8.54 4.27 9.64
N PHE A 90 8.17 3.14 9.03
CA PHE A 90 7.15 2.27 9.61
C PHE A 90 7.67 1.48 10.82
N SER A 91 6.84 1.39 11.85
CA SER A 91 6.97 0.37 12.89
C SER A 91 6.24 -0.91 12.46
N CYS A 92 6.61 -2.06 13.04
CA CYS A 92 5.89 -3.32 12.80
C CYS A 92 4.38 -3.18 13.03
N VAL A 93 3.98 -2.49 14.09
CA VAL A 93 2.56 -2.34 14.48
C VAL A 93 1.82 -1.48 13.47
N THR A 94 2.41 -0.36 13.05
CA THR A 94 1.82 0.53 12.05
C THR A 94 1.69 -0.19 10.71
N ALA A 95 2.75 -0.82 10.22
CA ALA A 95 2.73 -1.57 8.97
C ALA A 95 1.68 -2.69 9.00
N PHE A 96 1.60 -3.42 10.11
CA PHE A 96 0.62 -4.49 10.27
C PHE A 96 -0.82 -3.97 10.32
N ALA A 97 -1.08 -2.85 11.00
CA ALA A 97 -2.40 -2.22 11.02
C ALA A 97 -2.86 -1.81 9.61
N VAL A 98 -1.97 -1.24 8.80
CA VAL A 98 -2.23 -0.89 7.40
C VAL A 98 -2.54 -2.13 6.56
N ALA A 99 -1.76 -3.19 6.71
CA ALA A 99 -2.01 -4.46 6.02
C ALA A 99 -3.36 -5.06 6.40
N LEU A 100 -3.73 -5.07 7.69
CA LEU A 100 -5.03 -5.56 8.16
C LEU A 100 -6.20 -4.73 7.62
N ALA A 101 -6.07 -3.40 7.59
CA ALA A 101 -7.07 -2.53 7.01
C ALA A 101 -7.33 -2.88 5.53
N ASN A 102 -6.26 -3.16 4.77
CA ASN A 102 -6.38 -3.58 3.38
C ASN A 102 -7.00 -5.00 3.23
N VAL A 103 -6.64 -5.95 4.09
CA VAL A 103 -7.19 -7.31 4.05
C VAL A 103 -8.68 -7.33 4.39
N THR A 104 -9.11 -6.52 5.36
CA THR A 104 -10.50 -6.46 5.83
C THR A 104 -11.44 -5.73 4.89
N GLN A 105 -10.93 -4.82 4.05
CA GLN A 105 -11.71 -4.19 3.00
C GLN A 105 -12.22 -5.24 2.00
N ARG A 106 -13.54 -5.42 1.99
CA ARG A 106 -14.24 -6.15 0.93
C ARG A 106 -14.39 -5.21 -0.26
N LEU A 107 -13.56 -5.42 -1.28
CA LEU A 107 -13.80 -4.88 -2.61
C LEU A 107 -15.09 -5.53 -3.12
N LYS A 108 -16.17 -4.75 -3.18
CA LYS A 108 -17.43 -5.14 -3.81
C LYS A 108 -17.39 -4.78 -5.29
#